data_AF-A0A9N9P1J2-F1
#
_entry.id   AF-A0A9N9P1J2-F1
#
_cell.length_a   1.000
_cell.length_b   1.000
_cell.length_c   1.000
_cell.angle_alpha   90.00
_cell.angle_beta   90.00
_cell.angle_gamma   90.00
#
_symmetry.space_group_name_H-M   'P 1'
#
loop_
_entity.id
_entity.type
_entity.pdbx_description
1 polymer ?
#
loop_
_entity_poly.entity_id
_entity_poly.type
_entity_poly.pdbx_seq_one_letter_code
_entity_poly.pdbx_strand_id
1 'polypeptide(L)'
;MHPTLQLFAKKIREQHVKRGLFASGCLKYLYPKSDPLPDPPPKPPKVKKAKKDPPWMVQQTYKQALTGLYAGKHIQYGNQISEFGNKSRRTWKPNVQKVKLYSEALNEKIPIKVTPLALKIMDRKGGLDKYLLSMRDKDL
;
A
#
# COMPACT_ATOMS: atom_id res chain seq x y z
N MET A 1 -60.16 -3.86 16.31
CA MET A 1 -58.68 -3.98 16.22
C MET A 1 -58.35 -5.44 15.94
N HIS A 2 -58.04 -5.76 14.69
CA HIS A 2 -58.01 -7.14 14.17
C HIS A 2 -56.81 -7.94 14.75
N PRO A 3 -57.00 -9.15 15.29
CA PRO A 3 -55.99 -9.91 16.05
C PRO A 3 -54.75 -10.32 15.22
N THR A 4 -54.86 -10.27 13.89
CA THR A 4 -53.80 -10.59 12.92
C THR A 4 -52.68 -9.55 12.86
N LEU A 5 -53.00 -8.26 13.07
CA LEU A 5 -51.99 -7.18 13.07
C LEU A 5 -51.13 -7.18 14.34
N GLN A 6 -51.67 -7.66 15.47
CA GLN A 6 -50.92 -7.82 16.72
C GLN A 6 -49.90 -8.97 16.62
N LEU A 7 -50.26 -10.06 15.94
CA LEU A 7 -49.36 -11.19 15.70
C LEU A 7 -48.21 -10.83 14.75
N PHE A 8 -48.46 -10.01 13.73
CA PHE A 8 -47.43 -9.54 12.80
C PHE A 8 -46.39 -8.63 13.50
N ALA A 9 -46.86 -7.71 14.35
CA ALA A 9 -45.97 -6.86 15.16
C ALA A 9 -45.12 -7.67 16.16
N LYS A 10 -45.69 -8.75 16.73
CA LYS A 10 -44.97 -9.68 17.62
C LYS A 10 -43.89 -10.46 16.88
N LYS A 11 -44.18 -10.90 15.64
CA LYS A 11 -43.24 -11.63 14.77
C LYS A 11 -42.05 -10.76 14.30
N ILE A 12 -42.29 -9.47 14.03
CA ILE A 12 -41.21 -8.52 13.69
C ILE A 12 -40.32 -8.24 14.91
N ARG A 13 -40.88 -8.14 16.13
CA ARG A 13 -40.10 -8.02 17.37
C ARG A 13 -39.22 -9.25 17.62
N GLU A 14 -39.72 -10.46 17.39
CA GLU A 14 -38.96 -11.70 17.59
C GLU A 14 -37.81 -11.87 16.58
N GLN A 15 -38.00 -11.44 15.32
CA GLN A 15 -36.94 -11.49 14.30
C GLN A 15 -35.76 -10.57 14.63
N HIS A 16 -36.02 -9.43 15.25
CA HIS A 16 -35.00 -8.44 15.62
C HIS A 16 -34.18 -8.84 16.85
N VAL A 17 -34.78 -9.59 17.79
CA VAL A 17 -34.09 -10.16 18.95
C VAL A 17 -33.16 -11.32 18.53
N LYS A 18 -33.58 -12.18 17.59
CA LYS A 18 -32.75 -13.30 17.08
C LYS A 18 -31.58 -12.88 16.20
N ARG A 19 -31.60 -11.66 15.64
CA ARG A 19 -30.52 -11.06 14.83
C ARG A 19 -29.58 -10.15 15.62
N GLY A 20 -29.77 -10.01 16.95
CA GLY A 20 -28.90 -9.19 17.80
C GLY A 20 -28.91 -7.69 17.46
N LEU A 21 -29.97 -7.19 16.84
CA LEU A 21 -30.05 -5.80 16.36
C LEU A 21 -30.94 -4.88 17.22
N PHE A 22 -31.46 -5.36 18.34
CA PHE A 22 -32.04 -4.53 19.40
C PHE A 22 -31.46 -4.93 20.76
N ALA A 23 -30.18 -4.63 20.94
CA ALA A 23 -29.54 -4.54 22.25
C ALA A 23 -28.57 -3.35 22.25
N SER A 24 -29.08 -2.16 21.94
CA SER A 24 -28.66 -0.96 22.67
C SER A 24 -29.13 -1.14 24.11
N GLY A 25 -28.38 -1.95 24.85
CA GLY A 25 -28.81 -2.50 26.12
C GLY A 25 -27.68 -3.37 26.66
N CYS A 26 -26.54 -2.72 26.87
CA CYS A 26 -25.52 -3.04 27.87
C CYS A 26 -25.76 -4.40 28.53
N LEU A 27 -25.06 -5.42 28.05
CA LEU A 27 -24.82 -6.63 28.82
C LEU A 27 -24.11 -6.18 30.10
N LYS A 28 -24.88 -5.86 31.15
CA LYS A 28 -24.38 -5.73 32.50
C LYS A 28 -24.03 -7.16 32.90
N TYR A 29 -22.80 -7.55 32.58
CA TYR A 29 -22.17 -8.71 33.18
C TYR A 29 -22.50 -8.71 34.67
N LEU A 30 -22.76 -9.91 35.21
CA LEU A 30 -22.91 -10.23 36.63
C LEU A 30 -21.65 -9.84 37.43
N TYR A 31 -21.38 -8.55 37.54
CA TYR A 31 -20.41 -7.97 38.45
C TYR A 31 -21.16 -6.96 39.33
N PRO A 32 -21.06 -7.05 40.66
CA PRO A 32 -21.61 -6.04 41.55
C PRO A 32 -21.03 -4.69 41.14
N LYS A 33 -21.89 -3.66 41.09
CA LYS A 33 -21.59 -2.32 40.56
C LYS A 33 -20.55 -1.53 41.40
N SER A 34 -19.89 -2.20 42.35
CA SER A 34 -18.92 -1.65 43.30
C SER A 34 -17.47 -1.75 42.85
N ASP A 35 -17.14 -2.63 41.90
CA ASP A 35 -15.74 -2.87 41.57
C ASP A 35 -15.38 -2.06 40.31
N PRO A 36 -14.46 -1.08 40.40
CA PRO A 36 -13.98 -0.39 39.21
C PRO A 36 -13.34 -1.43 38.29
N LEU A 37 -13.75 -1.45 37.02
CA LEU A 37 -13.12 -2.30 36.00
C LEU A 37 -11.61 -2.04 36.05
N PRO A 38 -10.77 -3.10 36.03
CA PRO A 38 -9.33 -2.90 35.96
C PRO A 38 -9.03 -2.06 34.73
N ASP A 39 -8.19 -1.04 34.88
CA ASP A 39 -7.80 -0.17 33.78
C ASP A 39 -7.38 -1.04 32.58
N PRO A 40 -7.82 -0.70 31.35
CA PRO A 40 -7.41 -1.44 30.19
C PRO A 40 -5.88 -1.48 30.16
N PRO A 41 -5.26 -2.63 29.86
CA PRO A 41 -3.82 -2.76 29.91
C PRO A 41 -3.19 -1.65 29.08
N PRO A 42 -2.10 -1.03 29.57
CA PRO A 42 -1.45 0.05 28.85
C PRO A 42 -1.12 -0.46 27.45
N LYS A 43 -1.49 0.32 26.42
CA LYS A 43 -1.14 -0.02 25.04
C LYS A 43 0.36 -0.32 25.02
N PRO A 44 0.80 -1.44 24.41
CA PRO A 44 2.21 -1.79 24.39
C PRO A 44 2.99 -0.58 23.85
N PRO A 45 4.17 -0.28 24.40
CA PRO A 45 4.96 0.85 23.94
C PRO A 45 5.15 0.68 22.44
N LYS A 46 4.84 1.72 21.65
CA LYS A 46 5.07 1.71 20.21
C LYS A 46 6.55 1.49 19.99
N VAL A 47 6.96 0.26 19.69
CA VAL A 47 8.33 -0.03 19.26
C VAL A 47 8.48 0.69 17.93
N LYS A 48 9.23 1.81 17.93
CA LYS A 48 9.64 2.45 16.68
C LYS A 48 10.51 1.42 15.97
N LYS A 49 9.96 0.73 14.95
CA LYS A 49 10.80 -0.09 14.08
C LYS A 49 11.91 0.81 13.59
N ALA A 50 13.16 0.40 13.79
CA ALA A 50 14.30 1.10 13.23
C ALA A 50 14.01 1.29 11.75
N LYS A 51 13.87 2.55 11.32
CA LYS A 51 13.82 2.87 9.92
C LYS A 51 15.15 2.35 9.39
N LYS A 52 15.13 1.30 8.57
CA LYS A 52 16.32 0.92 7.80
C LYS A 52 16.51 2.07 6.82
N ASP A 53 17.10 3.15 7.28
CA ASP A 53 17.53 4.23 6.41
C ASP A 53 18.59 3.59 5.50
N PRO A 54 18.35 3.53 4.17
CA PRO A 54 19.30 2.90 3.27
C PRO A 54 20.67 3.60 3.44
N PRO A 55 21.77 2.85 3.40
CA PRO A 55 23.09 3.29 3.85
C PRO A 55 23.69 4.45 3.04
N TRP A 56 23.02 4.92 2.00
CA TRP A 56 23.33 6.13 1.26
C TRP A 56 22.01 6.82 0.91
N MET A 57 21.96 8.12 1.22
CA MET A 57 20.76 8.94 1.24
C MET A 57 20.17 9.15 -0.16
N VAL A 58 19.37 8.20 -0.65
CA VAL A 58 18.45 8.45 -1.76
C VAL A 58 17.33 9.32 -1.21
N GLN A 59 17.36 10.62 -1.51
CA GLN A 59 16.17 11.44 -1.33
C GLN A 59 15.05 10.78 -2.14
N GLN A 60 14.02 10.24 -1.44
CA GLN A 60 12.87 9.59 -2.06
C GLN A 60 11.94 10.64 -2.71
N THR A 61 12.48 11.46 -3.61
CA THR A 61 11.72 12.41 -4.43
C THR A 61 10.83 11.68 -5.43
N TYR A 62 11.22 10.47 -5.85
CA TYR A 62 10.45 9.65 -6.78
C TYR A 62 10.07 8.27 -6.21
N LYS A 63 9.05 8.26 -5.34
CA LYS A 63 8.53 7.04 -4.68
C LYS A 63 8.10 5.94 -5.65
N GLN A 64 7.70 6.31 -6.87
CA GLN A 64 7.34 5.33 -7.90
C GLN A 64 8.52 4.42 -8.28
N ALA A 65 9.76 4.94 -8.24
CA ALA A 65 10.96 4.18 -8.59
C ALA A 65 11.23 3.01 -7.63
N LEU A 66 10.83 3.15 -6.35
CA LEU A 66 11.03 2.14 -5.30
C LEU A 66 10.28 0.82 -5.55
N THR A 67 9.30 0.83 -6.46
CA THR A 67 8.43 -0.34 -6.73
C THR A 67 8.73 -1.02 -8.06
N GLY A 68 9.77 -0.59 -8.79
CA GLY A 68 10.08 -1.14 -10.10
C GLY A 68 11.53 -0.94 -10.50
N LEU A 69 11.85 -1.30 -11.74
CA LEU A 69 13.22 -1.26 -12.27
C LEU A 69 13.41 -0.05 -13.20
N TYR A 70 14.12 0.96 -12.69
CA TYR A 70 14.30 2.25 -13.37
C TYR A 70 15.72 2.48 -13.90
N ALA A 71 16.69 1.64 -13.55
CA ALA A 71 18.09 1.74 -13.99
C ALA A 71 18.66 3.18 -13.82
N GLY A 72 18.45 3.78 -12.64
CA GLY A 72 18.89 5.14 -12.32
C GLY A 72 18.10 6.27 -13.00
N LYS A 73 17.05 5.98 -13.77
CA LYS A 73 16.20 7.01 -14.37
C LYS A 73 15.31 7.67 -13.33
N HIS A 74 15.43 8.99 -13.24
CA HIS A 74 14.64 9.83 -12.35
C HIS A 74 13.82 10.85 -13.14
N ILE A 75 12.80 11.45 -12.50
CA ILE A 75 12.09 12.60 -13.07
C ILE A 75 13.09 13.75 -13.22
N GLN A 76 13.11 14.37 -14.40
CA GLN A 76 13.84 15.60 -14.63
C GLN A 76 12.89 16.80 -14.50
N TYR A 77 13.39 17.89 -13.93
CA TYR A 77 12.67 19.14 -13.76
C TYR A 77 13.37 20.24 -14.56
N GLY A 78 12.60 21.11 -15.19
CA GLY A 78 13.17 22.22 -15.97
C GLY A 78 12.10 23.16 -16.47
N ASN A 79 12.43 23.90 -17.53
CA ASN A 79 11.56 24.92 -18.10
C ASN A 79 11.25 24.62 -19.57
N GLN A 80 10.04 24.96 -20.01
CA GLN A 80 9.80 25.30 -21.40
C GLN A 80 10.19 26.78 -21.59
N ILE A 81 10.91 27.09 -22.65
CA ILE A 81 11.34 28.46 -22.99
C ILE A 81 10.60 28.84 -24.27
N SER A 82 9.92 29.98 -24.28
CA SER A 82 9.33 30.54 -25.51
C SER A 82 10.40 31.21 -26.37
N GLU A 83 10.05 31.53 -27.61
CA GLU A 83 10.90 32.33 -28.51
C GLU A 83 11.31 33.67 -27.89
N PHE A 84 10.40 34.29 -27.12
CA PHE A 84 10.65 35.52 -26.36
C PHE A 84 11.32 35.31 -24.99
N GLY A 85 11.78 34.09 -24.67
CA GLY A 85 12.52 33.80 -23.44
C GLY A 85 11.65 33.61 -22.19
N ASN A 86 10.32 33.57 -22.31
CA ASN A 86 9.43 33.32 -21.17
C ASN A 86 9.59 31.88 -20.69
N LYS A 87 9.77 31.68 -19.38
CA LYS A 87 10.08 30.38 -18.77
C LYS A 87 8.87 29.83 -18.01
N SER A 88 8.38 28.66 -18.42
CA SER A 88 7.30 27.93 -17.75
C SER A 88 7.83 26.60 -17.17
N ARG A 89 7.51 26.27 -15.92
CA ARG A 89 7.98 25.02 -15.28
C ARG A 89 7.39 23.79 -15.98
N ARG A 90 8.23 22.78 -16.23
CA ARG A 90 7.78 21.48 -16.74
C ARG A 90 8.56 20.32 -16.14
N THR A 91 8.05 19.11 -16.36
CA THR A 91 8.67 17.86 -15.91
C THR A 91 8.78 16.85 -17.04
N TRP A 92 9.86 16.06 -17.03
CA TRP A 92 10.03 14.92 -17.93
C TRP A 92 10.03 13.64 -17.12
N LYS A 93 9.00 12.83 -17.33
CA LYS A 93 8.88 11.52 -16.69
C LYS A 93 9.59 10.46 -17.52
N PRO A 94 10.21 9.46 -16.88
CA PRO A 94 10.70 8.30 -17.60
C PRO A 94 9.53 7.55 -18.28
N ASN A 95 9.80 6.94 -19.43
CA ASN A 95 8.85 6.04 -20.08
C ASN A 95 8.81 4.74 -19.26
N VAL A 96 7.74 4.50 -18.51
CA VAL A 96 7.59 3.33 -17.65
C VAL A 96 6.49 2.44 -18.20
N GLN A 97 6.79 1.16 -18.38
CA GLN A 97 5.88 0.16 -18.92
C GLN A 97 5.67 -0.95 -17.88
N LYS A 98 4.49 -1.57 -17.86
CA LYS A 98 4.20 -2.72 -17.01
C LYS A 98 4.42 -3.99 -17.83
N VAL A 99 5.47 -4.74 -17.52
CA VAL A 99 5.92 -5.90 -18.31
C VAL A 99 5.99 -7.13 -17.40
N LYS A 100 5.65 -8.31 -17.94
CA LYS A 100 5.84 -9.59 -17.26
C LYS A 100 7.21 -10.14 -17.64
N LEU A 101 8.12 -10.26 -16.68
CA LEU A 101 9.47 -10.78 -16.88
C LEU A 101 9.58 -12.18 -16.26
N TYR A 102 10.18 -13.11 -16.99
CA TYR A 102 10.43 -14.45 -16.49
C TYR A 102 11.65 -14.47 -15.56
N SER A 103 11.51 -15.10 -14.40
CA SER A 103 12.60 -15.40 -13.48
C SER A 103 12.88 -16.90 -13.55
N GLU A 104 14.13 -17.27 -13.81
CA GLU A 104 14.61 -18.65 -13.83
C GLU A 104 14.59 -19.23 -12.41
N ALA A 105 14.96 -18.43 -11.41
CA ALA A 105 15.00 -18.85 -10.01
C ALA A 105 13.62 -19.20 -9.43
N LEU A 106 12.58 -18.45 -9.82
CA LEU A 106 11.21 -18.66 -9.37
C LEU A 106 10.36 -19.49 -10.34
N ASN A 107 10.89 -19.77 -11.54
CA ASN A 107 10.18 -20.43 -12.63
C ASN A 107 8.81 -19.80 -12.96
N GLU A 108 8.67 -18.49 -12.78
CA GLU A 108 7.41 -17.74 -12.95
C GLU A 108 7.64 -16.41 -13.68
N LYS A 109 6.59 -15.90 -14.35
CA LYS A 109 6.56 -14.57 -14.95
C LYS A 109 6.02 -13.52 -13.98
N ILE A 110 6.88 -12.63 -13.51
CA ILE A 110 6.56 -11.60 -12.52
C ILE A 110 6.18 -10.29 -13.23
N PRO A 111 5.02 -9.68 -12.93
CA PRO A 111 4.65 -8.37 -13.46
C PRO A 111 5.37 -7.24 -12.71
N ILE A 112 6.24 -6.50 -13.39
CA ILE A 112 7.04 -5.40 -12.81
C ILE A 112 6.89 -4.12 -13.66
N LYS A 113 7.01 -2.95 -13.03
CA LYS A 113 7.16 -1.67 -13.74
C LYS A 113 8.61 -1.48 -14.15
N VAL A 114 8.86 -1.29 -15.43
CA VAL A 114 10.21 -1.28 -15.99
C VAL A 114 10.35 -0.15 -17.00
N THR A 115 11.52 0.48 -17.04
CA THR A 115 11.89 1.43 -18.10
C THR A 115 12.53 0.70 -19.30
N PRO A 116 12.39 1.20 -20.54
CA PRO A 116 13.04 0.60 -21.71
C PRO A 116 14.57 0.46 -21.58
N LEU A 117 15.21 1.38 -20.86
CA LEU A 117 16.65 1.24 -20.59
C LEU A 117 16.95 0.02 -19.72
N ALA A 118 16.16 -0.20 -18.66
CA ALA A 118 16.31 -1.39 -17.82
C ALA A 118 16.07 -2.67 -18.63
N LEU A 119 15.04 -2.71 -19.50
CA LEU A 119 14.81 -3.82 -20.44
C LEU A 119 16.05 -4.09 -21.30
N LYS A 120 16.61 -3.05 -21.93
CA LYS A 120 17.82 -3.17 -22.76
C LYS A 120 19.03 -3.70 -21.99
N ILE A 121 19.20 -3.32 -20.71
CA ILE A 121 20.30 -3.83 -19.88
C ILE A 121 20.04 -5.29 -19.48
N MET A 122 18.79 -5.65 -19.18
CA MET A 122 18.40 -7.04 -18.91
C MET A 122 18.67 -7.95 -20.10
N ASP A 123 18.31 -7.52 -21.31
CA ASP A 123 18.58 -8.28 -22.54
C ASP A 123 20.09 -8.48 -22.74
N ARG A 124 20.90 -7.43 -22.52
CA ARG A 124 22.37 -7.52 -22.61
C ARG A 124 22.96 -8.49 -21.58
N LYS A 125 22.41 -8.53 -20.36
CA LYS A 125 22.87 -9.41 -19.28
C LYS A 125 22.31 -10.83 -19.40
N GLY A 126 21.33 -11.05 -20.27
CA GLY A 126 20.72 -12.36 -20.51
C GLY A 126 19.68 -12.77 -19.48
N GLY A 127 18.88 -11.82 -18.97
CA GLY A 127 17.70 -12.12 -18.14
C GLY A 127 17.52 -11.24 -16.91
N LEU A 128 16.37 -11.41 -16.23
CA LEU A 128 16.03 -10.67 -15.01
C LEU A 128 16.99 -11.02 -13.87
N ASP A 129 17.21 -12.30 -13.60
CA ASP A 129 17.96 -12.75 -12.42
C ASP A 129 19.43 -12.34 -12.51
N LYS A 130 20.06 -12.52 -13.68
CA LYS A 130 21.43 -12.05 -13.95
C LYS A 130 21.55 -10.54 -13.84
N TYR A 131 20.51 -9.80 -14.22
CA TYR A 131 20.47 -8.36 -14.06
C TYR A 131 20.44 -7.94 -12.59
N LEU A 132 19.65 -8.60 -11.76
CA LEU A 132 19.58 -8.35 -10.31
C LEU A 132 20.92 -8.64 -9.63
N LEU A 133 21.55 -9.78 -9.94
CA LEU A 133 22.82 -10.19 -9.32
C LEU A 133 24.01 -9.28 -9.65
N SER A 134 23.93 -8.55 -10.76
CA SER A 134 25.01 -7.66 -11.22
C SER A 134 24.72 -6.18 -10.96
N MET A 135 23.62 -5.85 -10.28
CA MET A 135 23.39 -4.49 -9.79
C MET A 135 24.26 -4.22 -8.56
N ARG A 136 24.79 -3.00 -8.48
CA ARG A 136 25.56 -2.54 -7.32
C ARG A 136 24.61 -1.96 -6.28
N ASP A 137 25.06 -1.90 -5.02
CA ASP A 137 24.26 -1.31 -3.93
C ASP A 137 23.84 0.14 -4.16
N LYS A 138 24.55 0.86 -5.04
CA LYS A 138 24.27 2.25 -5.44
C LYS A 138 23.16 2.40 -6.50
N ASP A 139 22.78 1.29 -7.14
CA ASP A 139 21.76 1.24 -8.19
C ASP A 139 20.41 0.69 -7.68
N LEU A 140 20.35 0.29 -6.40
CA LEU A 140 19.15 -0.13 -5.65
C LEU A 140 18.32 1.07 -5.16
#